data_AF-A0A3D2C424-F1
#
_entry.id   AF-A0A3D2C424-F1
#
_cell.length_a   1.000
_cell.length_b   1.000
_cell.length_c   1.000
_cell.angle_alpha   90.00
_cell.angle_beta   90.00
_cell.angle_gamma   90.00
#
_symmetry.space_group_name_H-M   'P 1'
#
loop_
_entity.id
_entity.type
_entity.pdbx_description
1 polymer ?
#
loop_
_entity_poly.entity_id
_entity_poly.type
_entity_poly.pdbx_seq_one_letter_code
_entity_poly.pdbx_strand_id
1 'polypeptide(L)'
;MVHDPPQQVLLQRLARVEALLERATTDGERRAAQAAADRIRVRLAASRATIPADPLLSPPGRGWPDRGMLRDRVHHWMSGRLSNEALAEWAQGEVDQCLLPDVPASDPVSVEVEVLLQLSTLHLGVLFPGRDGPALIAFLETPEDDTEGGWRAWFRHLRGEPSPRLSDGL
;
A
#
# COMPACT_ATOMS: atom_id res chain seq x y z
N MET A 1 24.14 7.78 24.98
CA MET A 1 22.98 7.73 24.05
C MET A 1 21.72 7.59 24.86
N VAL A 2 20.82 8.57 24.80
CA VAL A 2 19.49 8.45 25.43
C VAL A 2 18.61 7.71 24.43
N HIS A 3 18.21 6.48 24.76
CA HIS A 3 17.26 5.75 23.91
C HIS A 3 15.90 6.44 24.02
N ASP A 4 15.39 6.96 22.90
CA ASP A 4 14.03 7.48 22.88
C ASP A 4 13.03 6.33 23.09
N PRO A 5 11.98 6.55 23.90
CA PRO A 5 11.00 5.51 24.19
C PRO A 5 10.20 5.14 22.93
N PRO A 6 9.79 3.86 22.77
CA PRO A 6 8.96 3.43 21.65
C PRO A 6 7.68 4.28 21.52
N GLN A 7 7.21 4.53 20.29
CA GLN A 7 6.02 5.35 20.01
C GLN A 7 4.78 4.91 20.80
N GLN A 8 4.59 3.61 20.99
CA GLN A 8 3.49 3.05 21.78
C GLN A 8 3.54 3.48 23.26
N VAL A 9 4.74 3.63 23.83
CA VAL A 9 4.94 4.12 25.21
C VAL A 9 4.59 5.61 25.30
N LEU A 10 4.90 6.40 24.26
CA LEU A 10 4.52 7.81 24.20
C LEU A 10 3.01 8.01 24.08
N LEU A 11 2.31 7.18 23.30
CA LEU A 11 0.85 7.19 23.18
C LEU A 11 0.16 6.85 24.51
N GLN A 12 0.64 5.81 25.21
CA GLN A 12 0.13 5.46 26.54
C GLN A 12 0.35 6.58 27.56
N ARG A 13 1.50 7.26 27.51
CA ARG A 13 1.80 8.40 28.37
C ARG A 13 0.91 9.59 28.06
N LEU A 14 0.61 9.87 26.78
CA LEU A 14 -0.29 10.94 26.38
C LEU A 14 -1.70 10.70 26.95
N ALA A 15 -2.26 9.52 26.74
CA ALA A 15 -3.58 9.15 27.25
C ALA A 15 -3.68 9.29 28.78
N ARG A 16 -2.62 8.92 29.51
CA ARG A 16 -2.56 9.09 30.97
C ARG A 16 -2.53 10.56 31.39
N VAL A 17 -1.81 11.42 30.65
CA VAL A 17 -1.75 12.86 30.95
C VAL A 17 -3.06 13.56 30.60
N GLU A 18 -3.73 13.15 29.52
CA GLU A 18 -5.05 13.66 29.16
C GLU A 18 -6.10 13.29 30.21
N ALA A 19 -6.10 12.06 30.72
CA ALA A 19 -6.96 11.67 31.84
C ALA A 19 -6.67 12.44 33.15
N LEU A 20 -5.42 12.91 33.36
CA LEU A 20 -5.07 13.78 34.49
C LEU A 20 -5.55 15.22 34.28
N LEU A 21 -5.53 15.71 33.04
CA LEU A 21 -6.05 17.03 32.69
C LEU A 21 -7.57 17.10 32.92
N GLU A 22 -8.31 16.06 32.56
CA GLU A 22 -9.76 15.96 32.79
C GLU A 22 -10.15 15.98 34.27
N ARG A 23 -9.23 15.52 35.14
CA ARG A 23 -9.43 15.45 36.61
C ARG A 23 -8.76 16.59 37.37
N ALA A 24 -8.16 17.55 36.67
CA ALA A 24 -7.46 18.65 37.30
C ALA A 24 -8.46 19.58 38.02
N THR A 25 -8.22 19.81 39.31
CA THR A 25 -9.11 20.59 40.17
C THR A 25 -8.63 22.04 40.35
N THR A 26 -7.39 22.31 39.95
CA THR A 26 -6.78 23.64 40.07
C THR A 26 -6.18 24.14 38.75
N ASP A 27 -6.01 25.45 38.63
CA ASP A 27 -5.37 26.08 37.46
C ASP A 27 -3.89 25.75 37.33
N GLY A 28 -3.23 25.41 38.44
CA GLY A 28 -1.85 24.92 38.43
C GLY A 28 -1.74 23.55 37.79
N GLU A 29 -2.62 22.62 38.19
CA GLU A 29 -2.69 21.25 37.66
C GLU A 29 -3.04 21.24 36.17
N ARG A 30 -4.02 22.06 35.76
CA ARG A 30 -4.40 22.21 34.34
C ARG A 30 -3.23 22.66 33.48
N ARG A 31 -2.52 23.72 33.91
CA ARG A 31 -1.34 24.23 33.18
C ARG A 31 -0.20 23.22 33.12
N ALA A 32 0.05 22.49 34.21
CA ALA A 32 1.10 21.48 34.27
C ALA A 32 0.80 20.26 33.36
N ALA A 33 -0.44 19.77 33.39
CA ALA A 33 -0.89 18.66 32.55
C ALA A 33 -0.91 19.03 31.07
N GLN A 34 -1.38 20.24 30.72
CA GLN A 34 -1.33 20.75 29.35
C GLN A 34 0.10 20.82 28.83
N ALA A 35 1.02 21.42 29.60
CA ALA A 35 2.42 21.50 29.20
C ALA A 35 3.08 20.12 29.05
N ALA A 36 2.66 19.12 29.85
CA ALA A 36 3.10 17.75 29.71
C ALA A 36 2.56 17.07 28.44
N ALA A 37 1.28 17.27 28.11
CA ALA A 37 0.67 16.76 26.89
C ALA A 37 1.36 17.35 25.65
N ASP A 38 1.62 18.66 25.64
CA ASP A 38 2.27 19.34 24.53
C ASP A 38 3.69 18.83 24.29
N ARG A 39 4.48 18.59 25.35
CA ARG A 39 5.81 17.96 25.22
C ARG A 39 5.74 16.55 24.63
N ILE A 40 4.73 15.76 25.01
CA ILE A 40 4.56 14.39 24.47
C ILE A 40 4.12 14.45 23.00
N ARG A 41 3.21 15.37 22.64
CA ARG A 41 2.78 15.59 21.24
C ARG A 41 3.94 16.04 20.36
N VAL A 42 4.78 16.97 20.84
CA VAL A 42 6.01 17.39 20.13
C VAL A 42 6.95 16.20 19.93
N ARG A 43 7.15 15.34 20.94
CA ARG A 43 7.98 14.13 20.79
C ARG A 43 7.36 13.09 19.87
N LEU A 44 6.04 12.95 19.84
CA LEU A 44 5.34 12.08 18.86
C LEU A 44 5.46 12.63 17.43
N ALA A 45 5.33 13.94 17.26
CA ALA A 45 5.53 14.60 15.97
C ALA A 45 6.99 14.48 15.50
N ALA A 46 7.95 14.68 16.41
CA ALA A 46 9.36 14.43 16.14
C ALA A 46 9.61 12.96 15.80
N SER A 47 9.07 12.00 16.55
CA SER A 47 9.19 10.56 16.26
C SER A 47 8.59 10.17 14.90
N ARG A 48 7.51 10.85 14.46
CA ARG A 48 6.94 10.68 13.11
C ARG A 48 7.80 11.32 12.02
N ALA A 49 8.43 12.46 12.32
CA ALA A 49 9.39 13.13 11.44
C ALA A 49 10.76 12.43 11.42
N THR A 50 11.07 11.62 12.43
CA THR A 50 12.24 10.76 12.55
C THR A 50 11.91 9.32 12.19
N ILE A 51 11.05 9.10 11.18
CA ILE A 51 11.37 8.04 10.23
C ILE A 51 12.57 8.60 9.48
N PRO A 52 13.78 8.03 9.60
CA PRO A 52 14.86 8.46 8.72
C PRO A 52 14.32 8.30 7.31
N ALA A 53 14.17 9.41 6.57
CA ALA A 53 14.22 9.33 5.14
C ALA A 53 15.57 8.69 4.87
N ASP A 54 15.55 7.40 4.56
CA ASP A 54 16.77 6.70 4.17
C ASP A 54 17.34 7.51 3.01
N PRO A 55 18.55 8.09 3.11
CA PRO A 55 19.14 8.82 2.00
C PRO A 55 19.39 7.92 0.77
N LEU A 56 19.13 6.60 0.86
CA LEU A 56 19.03 5.67 -0.26
C LEU A 56 17.65 5.65 -0.94
N LEU A 57 16.59 6.10 -0.27
CA LEU A 57 15.29 6.32 -0.88
C LEU A 57 15.32 7.69 -1.54
N SER A 58 15.49 7.67 -2.86
CA SER A 58 15.47 8.85 -3.73
C SER A 58 14.24 9.74 -3.43
N PRO A 59 14.33 11.07 -3.69
CA PRO A 59 13.17 11.98 -3.57
C PRO A 59 11.96 11.38 -4.29
N PRO A 60 10.71 11.70 -3.90
CA PRO A 60 9.51 11.01 -4.40
C PRO A 60 9.64 10.87 -5.91
N GLY A 61 9.85 9.61 -6.32
CA GLY A 61 10.08 9.25 -7.70
C GLY A 61 8.92 9.73 -8.55
N ARG A 62 9.05 9.59 -9.86
CA ARG A 62 7.87 9.64 -10.73
C ARG A 62 6.72 8.87 -10.07
N GLY A 63 5.49 9.39 -10.15
CA GLY A 63 4.33 8.62 -9.72
C GLY A 63 4.40 7.21 -10.33
N TRP A 64 3.99 6.19 -9.57
CA TRP A 64 4.00 4.82 -10.05
C TRP A 64 3.11 4.66 -11.30
N PRO A 65 3.30 3.60 -12.11
CA PRO A 65 2.52 3.39 -13.32
C PRO A 65 1.01 3.39 -13.08
N ASP A 66 0.27 4.12 -13.91
CA ASP A 66 -1.20 4.09 -13.88
C ASP A 66 -1.77 2.81 -14.54
N ARG A 67 -3.09 2.60 -14.42
CA ARG A 67 -3.79 1.44 -15.02
C ARG A 67 -3.58 1.32 -16.52
N GLY A 68 -3.48 2.44 -17.23
CA GLY A 68 -3.27 2.45 -18.68
C GLY A 68 -1.91 1.87 -19.04
N MET A 69 -0.86 2.34 -18.36
CA MET A 69 0.49 1.85 -18.54
C MET A 69 0.64 0.37 -18.18
N LEU A 70 0.05 -0.06 -17.05
CA LEU A 70 0.05 -1.46 -16.63
C LEU A 70 -0.68 -2.34 -17.66
N ARG A 71 -1.83 -1.89 -18.16
CA ARG A 71 -2.61 -2.60 -19.19
C ARG A 71 -1.79 -2.81 -20.46
N ASP A 72 -1.13 -1.77 -20.96
CA ASP A 72 -0.29 -1.85 -22.16
C ASP A 72 0.86 -2.85 -22.00
N ARG A 73 1.52 -2.84 -20.84
CA ARG A 73 2.59 -3.78 -20.50
C ARG A 73 2.10 -5.23 -20.46
N VAL A 74 0.96 -5.48 -19.83
CA VAL A 74 0.33 -6.82 -19.78
C VAL A 74 -0.07 -7.28 -21.18
N HIS A 75 -0.64 -6.42 -22.03
CA HIS A 75 -0.95 -6.77 -23.42
C HIS A 75 0.30 -7.11 -24.25
N HIS A 76 1.38 -6.35 -24.08
CA HIS A 76 2.65 -6.64 -24.75
C HIS A 76 3.19 -8.01 -24.32
N TRP A 77 3.12 -8.34 -23.03
CA TRP A 77 3.50 -9.64 -22.51
C TRP A 77 2.63 -10.79 -23.04
N MET A 78 1.31 -10.62 -23.04
CA MET A 78 0.37 -11.60 -23.62
C MET A 78 0.65 -11.86 -25.11
N SER A 79 1.07 -10.84 -25.86
CA SER A 79 1.41 -10.96 -27.28
C SER A 79 2.82 -11.50 -27.56
N GLY A 80 3.62 -11.76 -26.52
CA GLY A 80 5.03 -12.19 -26.66
C GLY A 80 6.00 -11.08 -27.06
N ARG A 81 5.55 -9.81 -27.10
CA ARG A 81 6.42 -8.64 -27.35
C ARG A 81 7.28 -8.25 -26.14
N LEU A 82 6.88 -8.71 -24.95
CA LEU A 82 7.64 -8.61 -23.70
C LEU A 82 7.80 -10.02 -23.14
N SER A 83 9.03 -10.40 -22.79
CA SER A 83 9.30 -11.65 -22.07
C SER A 83 8.95 -11.51 -20.58
N ASN A 84 8.90 -12.63 -19.85
CA ASN A 84 8.71 -12.62 -18.40
C ASN A 84 9.80 -11.81 -17.70
N GLU A 85 11.06 -12.00 -18.11
CA GLU A 85 12.23 -11.35 -17.52
C GLU A 85 12.20 -9.85 -17.75
N ALA A 86 11.95 -9.42 -18.99
CA ALA A 86 11.91 -8.00 -19.34
C ALA A 86 10.75 -7.26 -18.64
N LEU A 87 9.60 -7.93 -18.47
CA LEU A 87 8.48 -7.35 -17.74
C LEU A 87 8.75 -7.30 -16.23
N ALA A 88 9.35 -8.35 -15.66
CA ALA A 88 9.73 -8.39 -14.26
C ALA A 88 10.76 -7.31 -13.90
N GLU A 89 11.81 -7.17 -14.74
CA GLU A 89 12.86 -6.17 -14.56
C GLU A 89 12.29 -4.75 -14.59
N TRP A 90 11.41 -4.46 -15.56
CA TRP A 90 10.72 -3.17 -15.61
C TRP A 90 9.90 -2.94 -14.33
N ALA A 91 9.05 -3.89 -13.95
CA ALA A 91 8.18 -3.74 -12.79
C ALA A 91 8.98 -3.58 -11.49
N GLN A 92 10.06 -4.36 -11.30
CA GLN A 92 10.97 -4.21 -10.17
C GLN A 92 11.62 -2.82 -10.14
N GLY A 93 12.04 -2.31 -11.31
CA GLY A 93 12.59 -0.96 -11.42
C GLY A 93 11.60 0.13 -10.97
N GLU A 94 10.31 -0.03 -11.25
CA GLU A 94 9.27 0.88 -10.76
C GLU A 94 9.07 0.75 -9.24
N VAL A 95 9.04 -0.48 -8.71
CA VAL A 95 8.93 -0.75 -7.26
C VAL A 95 10.12 -0.16 -6.49
N ASP A 96 11.34 -0.30 -7.00
CA ASP A 96 12.55 0.21 -6.35
C ASP A 96 12.62 1.74 -6.34
N GLN A 97 11.94 2.40 -7.29
CA GLN A 97 11.94 3.86 -7.44
C GLN A 97 10.75 4.55 -6.77
N CYS A 98 9.73 3.79 -6.35
CA CYS A 98 8.48 4.32 -5.82
C CYS A 98 8.21 3.88 -4.39
N LEU A 99 7.72 4.81 -3.55
CA LEU A 99 7.07 4.44 -2.30
C LEU A 99 5.64 3.99 -2.62
N LEU A 100 5.42 2.68 -2.70
CA LEU A 100 4.08 2.12 -2.89
C LEU A 100 3.21 2.42 -1.67
N PRO A 101 1.99 2.92 -1.86
CA PRO A 101 1.12 3.25 -0.74
C PRO A 101 0.56 1.97 -0.11
N ASP A 102 0.52 1.93 1.22
CA ASP A 102 -0.19 0.89 1.97
C ASP A 102 -1.66 1.29 2.06
N VAL A 103 -2.47 0.77 1.13
CA VAL A 103 -3.89 1.11 0.98
C VAL A 103 -4.78 -0.12 1.18
N PRO A 104 -5.99 0.05 1.73
CA PRO A 104 -6.93 -1.05 1.86
C PRO A 104 -7.39 -1.54 0.47
N ALA A 105 -7.82 -2.80 0.39
CA ALA A 105 -8.36 -3.40 -0.84
C ALA A 105 -9.63 -2.71 -1.39
N SER A 106 -10.27 -1.84 -0.62
CA SER A 106 -11.40 -1.02 -1.07
C SER A 106 -10.97 0.25 -1.81
N ASP A 107 -9.70 0.63 -1.73
CA ASP A 107 -9.16 1.79 -2.44
C ASP A 107 -8.85 1.42 -3.90
N PRO A 108 -9.34 2.16 -4.90
CA PRO A 108 -9.07 1.88 -6.31
C PRO A 108 -7.59 1.73 -6.65
N VAL A 109 -6.71 2.48 -5.95
CA VAL A 109 -5.24 2.47 -6.14
C VAL A 109 -4.62 1.11 -5.79
N SER A 110 -5.30 0.33 -4.94
CA SER A 110 -4.82 -0.99 -4.52
C SER A 110 -4.66 -1.96 -5.70
N VAL A 111 -5.41 -1.76 -6.80
CA VAL A 111 -5.35 -2.59 -8.01
C VAL A 111 -4.03 -2.39 -8.74
N GLU A 112 -3.63 -1.14 -8.98
CA GLU A 112 -2.38 -0.79 -9.66
C GLU A 112 -1.18 -1.31 -8.87
N VAL A 113 -1.21 -1.10 -7.55
CA VAL A 113 -0.14 -1.54 -6.64
C VAL A 113 0.00 -3.07 -6.69
N GLU A 114 -1.11 -3.80 -6.56
CA GLU A 114 -1.09 -5.26 -6.60
C GLU A 114 -0.59 -5.78 -7.95
N VAL A 115 -1.09 -5.26 -9.07
CA VAL A 115 -0.63 -5.71 -10.39
C VAL A 115 0.85 -5.43 -10.57
N LEU A 116 1.35 -4.25 -10.17
CA LEU A 116 2.77 -3.96 -10.24
C LEU A 116 3.61 -4.94 -9.42
N LEU A 117 3.17 -5.28 -8.20
CA LEU A 117 3.83 -6.26 -7.34
C LEU A 117 3.80 -7.67 -7.94
N GLN A 118 2.69 -8.09 -8.54
CA GLN A 118 2.60 -9.38 -9.21
C GLN A 118 3.57 -9.45 -10.39
N LEU A 119 3.65 -8.39 -11.19
CA LEU A 119 4.55 -8.32 -12.34
C LEU A 119 6.03 -8.36 -11.94
N SER A 120 6.44 -7.72 -10.83
CA SER A 120 7.84 -7.77 -10.38
C SER A 120 8.29 -9.18 -9.98
N THR A 121 7.35 -10.07 -9.64
CA THR A 121 7.62 -11.47 -9.28
C THR A 121 7.57 -12.45 -10.45
N LEU A 122 7.35 -12.00 -11.69
CA LEU A 122 7.24 -12.87 -12.86
C LEU A 122 8.45 -13.80 -13.08
N HIS A 123 9.64 -13.35 -12.70
CA HIS A 123 10.88 -14.14 -12.78
C HIS A 123 10.86 -15.41 -11.91
N LEU A 124 9.93 -15.51 -10.95
CA LEU A 124 9.70 -16.71 -10.14
C LEU A 124 8.90 -17.79 -10.86
N GLY A 125 8.37 -17.51 -12.07
CA GLY A 125 7.65 -18.48 -12.89
C GLY A 125 6.27 -18.86 -12.37
N VAL A 126 5.64 -18.00 -11.56
CA VAL A 126 4.33 -18.25 -10.94
C VAL A 126 3.17 -17.87 -11.86
N LEU A 127 3.36 -16.87 -12.74
CA LEU A 127 2.35 -16.37 -13.66
C LEU A 127 2.75 -16.66 -15.12
N PHE A 128 1.74 -16.92 -15.95
CA PHE A 128 1.86 -17.32 -17.35
C PHE A 128 0.99 -16.42 -18.25
N PRO A 129 1.50 -15.97 -19.40
CA PRO A 129 0.83 -14.96 -20.23
C PRO A 129 -0.56 -15.41 -20.71
N GLY A 130 -0.72 -16.69 -21.07
CA GLY A 130 -1.99 -17.21 -21.59
C GLY A 130 -3.06 -17.45 -20.52
N ARG A 131 -2.66 -17.69 -19.27
CA ARG A 131 -3.58 -17.98 -18.15
C ARG A 131 -3.85 -16.72 -17.33
N ASP A 132 -2.79 -16.05 -16.92
CA ASP A 132 -2.83 -14.99 -15.91
C ASP A 132 -2.94 -13.60 -16.54
N GLY A 133 -2.46 -13.42 -17.78
CA GLY A 133 -2.61 -12.18 -18.53
C GLY A 133 -4.06 -11.68 -18.61
N PRO A 134 -5.03 -12.50 -19.09
CA PRO A 134 -6.44 -12.09 -19.13
C PRO A 134 -7.01 -11.73 -17.75
N ALA A 135 -6.60 -12.42 -16.69
CA ALA A 135 -7.07 -12.15 -15.33
C ALA A 135 -6.51 -10.83 -14.77
N LEU A 136 -5.23 -10.53 -15.05
CA LEU A 136 -4.62 -9.24 -14.71
C LEU A 136 -5.30 -8.07 -15.44
N ILE A 137 -5.64 -8.25 -16.73
CA ILE A 137 -6.41 -7.24 -17.48
C ILE A 137 -7.78 -7.02 -16.85
N ALA A 138 -8.52 -8.10 -16.57
CA ALA A 138 -9.83 -7.99 -15.94
C ALA A 138 -9.75 -7.30 -14.58
N PHE A 139 -8.70 -7.56 -13.80
CA PHE A 139 -8.48 -6.90 -12.51
C PHE A 139 -8.18 -5.40 -12.68
N LEU A 140 -7.31 -5.01 -13.62
CA LEU A 140 -7.04 -3.61 -13.97
C LEU A 140 -8.28 -2.86 -14.48
N GLU A 141 -9.24 -3.57 -15.07
CA GLU A 141 -10.50 -3.03 -15.58
C GLU A 141 -11.63 -2.98 -14.54
N THR A 142 -11.36 -3.42 -13.31
CA THR A 142 -12.33 -3.34 -12.21
C THR A 142 -12.81 -1.89 -12.01
N PRO A 143 -14.13 -1.62 -12.06
CA PRO A 143 -14.68 -0.31 -11.76
C PRO A 143 -14.26 0.18 -10.37
N GLU A 144 -14.00 1.48 -10.20
CA GLU A 144 -13.55 2.05 -8.92
C GLU A 144 -14.56 1.78 -7.79
N ASP A 145 -15.85 1.74 -8.10
CA ASP A 145 -16.94 1.46 -7.18
C ASP A 145 -17.15 -0.03 -6.87
N ASP A 146 -16.44 -0.94 -7.54
CA ASP A 146 -16.44 -2.39 -7.28
C ASP A 146 -15.03 -2.97 -7.07
N THR A 147 -14.11 -2.16 -6.52
CA THR A 147 -12.73 -2.58 -6.25
C THR A 147 -12.65 -3.88 -5.43
N GLU A 148 -13.48 -4.04 -4.41
CA GLU A 148 -13.57 -5.30 -3.63
C GLU A 148 -14.04 -6.50 -4.48
N GLY A 149 -14.93 -6.28 -5.44
CA GLY A 149 -15.37 -7.30 -6.40
C GLY A 149 -14.21 -7.78 -7.27
N GLY A 150 -13.40 -6.84 -7.77
CA GLY A 150 -12.16 -7.14 -8.48
C GLY A 150 -11.19 -7.98 -7.66
N TRP A 151 -10.92 -7.60 -6.41
CA TRP A 151 -10.05 -8.38 -5.51
C TRP A 151 -10.57 -9.79 -5.26
N ARG A 152 -11.88 -9.95 -5.04
CA ARG A 152 -12.49 -11.29 -4.91
C ARG A 152 -12.28 -12.13 -6.16
N ALA A 153 -12.44 -11.54 -7.35
CA ALA A 153 -12.21 -12.24 -8.62
C ALA A 153 -10.73 -12.59 -8.81
N TRP A 154 -9.81 -11.68 -8.49
CA TRP A 154 -8.37 -11.89 -8.55
C TRP A 154 -7.92 -13.04 -7.64
N PHE A 155 -8.32 -13.04 -6.36
CA PHE A 155 -7.98 -14.13 -5.46
C PHE A 155 -8.59 -15.47 -5.87
N ARG A 156 -9.81 -15.47 -6.41
CA ARG A 156 -10.43 -16.68 -6.99
C ARG A 156 -9.55 -17.27 -8.09
N HIS A 157 -9.08 -16.42 -9.02
CA HIS A 157 -8.17 -16.82 -10.09
C HIS A 157 -6.86 -17.41 -9.57
N LEU A 158 -6.23 -16.75 -8.59
CA LEU A 158 -4.99 -17.24 -7.96
C LEU A 158 -5.18 -18.60 -7.29
N ARG A 159 -6.34 -18.87 -6.70
CA ARG A 159 -6.69 -20.18 -6.12
C ARG A 159 -7.04 -21.25 -7.17
N GLY A 160 -7.08 -20.89 -8.45
CA GLY A 160 -7.47 -21.79 -9.54
C GLY A 160 -8.97 -22.14 -9.53
N GLU A 161 -9.79 -21.33 -8.85
CA GLU A 161 -11.23 -21.50 -8.83
C GLU A 161 -11.83 -21.00 -10.15
N PRO A 162 -12.79 -21.73 -10.75
CA PRO A 162 -13.45 -21.28 -11.98
C PRO A 162 -14.18 -19.97 -11.73
N SER A 163 -13.99 -18.99 -12.61
CA SER A 163 -14.84 -17.79 -12.61
C SER A 163 -16.31 -18.22 -12.73
N PRO A 164 -17.24 -17.61 -11.97
CA PRO A 164 -18.65 -17.85 -12.15
C PRO A 164 -18.93 -17.50 -13.61
N ARG A 165 -19.24 -18.54 -14.41
CA ARG A 165 -19.75 -18.33 -15.76
C ARG A 165 -20.92 -17.38 -15.57
N LEU A 166 -20.87 -16.21 -16.20
CA LEU A 166 -22.08 -15.45 -16.49
C LEU A 166 -23.01 -16.50 -17.09
N SER A 167 -24.04 -16.88 -16.33
CA SER A 167 -25.00 -17.85 -16.80
C SER A 167 -25.48 -17.31 -18.14
N ASP A 168 -25.22 -18.06 -19.20
CA ASP A 168 -25.79 -17.81 -20.51
C ASP A 168 -27.28 -17.59 -20.27
N GLY A 169 -27.69 -16.33 -20.40
CA GLY A 169 -29.08 -15.97 -20.55
C GLY A 169 -29.52 -16.56 -21.88
N LEU A 170 -30.05 -17.78 -21.81
CA LEU A 170 -31.02 -18.31 -22.73
C LEU A 170 -32.41 -18.06 -22.17
#